data_AF-A0A832FBU6-F1
#
_entry.id   AF-A0A832FBU6-F1
#
_cell.length_a   1.000
_cell.length_b   1.000
_cell.length_c   1.000
_cell.angle_alpha   90.00
_cell.angle_beta   90.00
_cell.angle_gamma   90.00
#
_symmetry.space_group_name_H-M   'P 1'
#
loop_
_entity.id
_entity.type
_entity.pdbx_description
1 polymer ?
#
loop_
_entity_poly.entity_id
_entity_poly.type
_entity_poly.pdbx_seq_one_letter_code
_entity_poly.pdbx_strand_id
1 'polypeptide(L)'
;MKRFCYGMLVLLLVNSCKKEKNGDSQNPPSGGSGSIAITAAGAPIANAVQVKIGPAGGTIHSSDGKISFSIPAGALDNEQNISLQAIENKAPMGMKNKAYRFQPHGLVFKKPAKLILHYDENDIAGSLPQLVNLATQNAKGQWTRVGNSTVDETSRTISASIHHFSDYAFYESFTMKDSKTGSDTSVIKVRSGETIKLNVVFIEEVAMNDSLFLPIPMPASGYVREWSLNGHASPHPDLNLGGLTGQQGYTNAERDYVAPLKAPNPNSIAASAKLDLGRKGILFLIRNIQVIDINKLTLNGKNYDKAQPSAMFLNNGTWLNLGLVETINATKSAGVTVTIEGIASADPGIYSFSASEKVNILAHDEFGNHWSSKKRNPLTGQISYSGNVEVYVSGNGSARQVFARITGSLFGSDGTVEGTSINAVLDVSGPVF
;
A
#
# COMPACT_ATOMS: atom_id res chain seq x y z
N MET A 1 -77.53 -31.43 -4.44
CA MET A 1 -76.24 -31.32 -3.73
C MET A 1 -75.63 -32.73 -3.65
N LYS A 2 -74.76 -33.08 -4.61
CA LYS A 2 -74.15 -34.42 -4.72
C LYS A 2 -72.63 -34.26 -4.58
N ARG A 3 -72.04 -34.89 -3.56
CA ARG A 3 -70.58 -35.02 -3.43
C ARG A 3 -70.20 -36.44 -3.82
N PHE A 4 -69.53 -36.56 -4.95
CA PHE A 4 -68.92 -37.79 -5.46
C PHE A 4 -67.45 -37.76 -5.03
N CYS A 5 -66.99 -38.77 -4.30
CA CYS A 5 -65.56 -39.00 -4.04
C CYS A 5 -64.98 -39.75 -5.23
N TYR A 6 -63.97 -39.20 -5.89
CA TYR A 6 -63.09 -39.94 -6.78
C TYR A 6 -61.65 -39.52 -6.54
N GLY A 7 -60.77 -40.52 -6.46
CA GLY A 7 -59.38 -40.39 -6.04
C GLY A 7 -58.52 -39.55 -6.98
N MET A 8 -57.48 -38.94 -6.42
CA MET A 8 -56.46 -38.24 -7.17
C MET A 8 -55.07 -38.76 -6.84
N LEU A 9 -54.57 -39.47 -7.83
CA LEU A 9 -53.20 -39.79 -8.22
C LEU A 9 -52.12 -38.81 -7.68
N VAL A 10 -51.13 -39.37 -6.98
CA VAL A 10 -49.89 -38.69 -6.60
C VAL A 10 -48.98 -38.62 -7.82
N LEU A 11 -48.74 -37.43 -8.36
CA LEU A 11 -47.69 -37.16 -9.35
C LEU A 11 -46.50 -36.44 -8.68
N LEU A 12 -45.38 -37.15 -8.57
CA LEU A 12 -44.07 -36.61 -8.22
C LEU A 12 -43.51 -35.84 -9.43
N LEU A 13 -43.47 -34.51 -9.35
CA LEU A 13 -42.76 -33.66 -10.31
C LEU A 13 -41.31 -33.47 -9.86
N VAL A 14 -40.42 -34.31 -10.40
CA VAL A 14 -38.97 -34.07 -10.41
C VAL A 14 -38.66 -33.00 -11.48
N ASN A 15 -38.46 -31.75 -11.03
CA ASN A 15 -37.86 -30.72 -11.87
C ASN A 15 -36.35 -30.96 -11.96
N SER A 16 -35.98 -31.74 -12.98
CA SER A 16 -34.61 -31.83 -13.49
C SER A 16 -34.33 -30.60 -14.35
N CYS A 17 -33.74 -29.56 -13.76
CA CYS A 17 -33.14 -28.48 -14.55
C CYS A 17 -31.81 -28.97 -15.12
N LYS A 18 -31.81 -29.23 -16.44
CA LYS A 18 -30.61 -29.37 -17.26
C LYS A 18 -29.68 -28.18 -17.02
N LYS A 19 -28.48 -28.46 -16.51
CA LYS A 19 -27.37 -27.50 -16.47
C LYS A 19 -26.90 -27.27 -17.90
N GLU A 20 -27.26 -26.14 -18.48
CA GLU A 20 -26.70 -25.71 -19.76
C GLU A 20 -25.18 -25.56 -19.61
N LYS A 21 -24.45 -26.26 -20.47
CA LYS A 21 -23.01 -26.06 -20.66
C LYS A 21 -22.84 -24.74 -21.41
N ASN A 22 -22.79 -23.63 -20.68
CA ASN A 22 -22.13 -22.43 -21.20
C ASN A 22 -20.63 -22.69 -21.18
N GLY A 23 -20.17 -23.27 -22.28
CA GLY A 23 -18.79 -23.12 -22.70
C GLY A 23 -18.59 -21.68 -23.09
N ASP A 24 -17.98 -20.90 -22.20
CA ASP A 24 -17.16 -19.79 -22.63
C ASP A 24 -15.82 -19.93 -21.93
N SER A 25 -14.91 -20.60 -22.65
CA SER A 25 -13.49 -20.56 -22.37
C SER A 25 -13.04 -19.13 -22.69
N GLN A 26 -13.20 -18.21 -21.74
CA GLN A 26 -12.50 -16.94 -21.83
C GLN A 26 -11.00 -17.24 -21.81
N ASN A 27 -10.42 -17.22 -23.01
CA ASN A 27 -8.99 -16.99 -23.14
C ASN A 27 -8.67 -15.72 -22.35
N PRO A 28 -7.52 -15.65 -21.65
CA PRO A 28 -7.06 -14.38 -21.10
C PRO A 28 -7.10 -13.34 -22.22
N PRO A 29 -7.48 -12.08 -21.94
CA PRO A 29 -7.53 -11.04 -22.97
C PRO A 29 -6.16 -10.97 -23.64
N SER A 30 -6.09 -11.49 -24.85
CA SER A 30 -4.92 -11.45 -25.73
C SER A 30 -5.05 -10.18 -26.52
N GLY A 31 -4.27 -9.16 -26.19
CA GLY A 31 -4.35 -7.89 -26.90
C GLY A 31 -3.62 -6.72 -26.26
N GLY A 32 -2.42 -6.92 -25.74
CA GLY A 32 -1.56 -5.81 -25.33
C GLY A 32 -1.14 -4.94 -26.53
N SER A 33 -1.84 -3.83 -26.77
CA SER A 33 -1.41 -2.70 -27.64
C SER A 33 -0.32 -1.84 -26.98
N GLY A 34 0.48 -2.44 -26.09
CA GLY A 34 1.48 -1.72 -25.31
C GLY A 34 2.66 -1.30 -26.16
N SER A 35 3.05 -0.02 -26.07
CA SER A 35 4.34 0.41 -26.60
C SER A 35 5.46 -0.33 -25.86
N ILE A 36 6.43 -0.85 -26.61
CA ILE A 36 7.63 -1.49 -26.06
C ILE A 36 8.33 -0.50 -25.12
N ALA A 37 8.70 -0.94 -23.93
CA ALA A 37 9.45 -0.10 -23.03
C ALA A 37 10.90 0.05 -23.52
N ILE A 38 11.36 1.30 -23.58
CA ILE A 38 12.74 1.66 -23.91
C ILE A 38 13.32 2.39 -22.71
N THR A 39 14.47 1.93 -22.25
CA THR A 39 15.16 2.52 -21.09
C THR A 39 16.65 2.63 -21.37
N ALA A 40 17.34 3.52 -20.65
CA ALA A 40 18.80 3.55 -20.66
C ALA A 40 19.37 2.26 -20.07
N ALA A 41 20.61 1.93 -20.43
CA ALA A 41 21.33 0.86 -19.77
C ALA A 41 21.58 1.20 -18.29
N GLY A 42 21.55 0.19 -17.42
CA GLY A 42 21.79 0.39 -16.00
C GLY A 42 23.21 0.88 -15.72
N ALA A 43 23.33 1.85 -14.81
CA ALA A 43 24.62 2.29 -14.28
C ALA A 43 25.19 1.24 -13.30
N PRO A 44 26.51 1.03 -13.23
CA PRO A 44 27.13 0.18 -12.22
C PRO A 44 26.78 0.56 -10.78
N ILE A 45 26.38 -0.43 -9.97
CA ILE A 45 26.12 -0.27 -8.53
C ILE A 45 27.26 -0.88 -7.70
N ALA A 46 27.98 -1.86 -8.26
CA ALA A 46 29.08 -2.54 -7.59
C ALA A 46 30.25 -2.79 -8.54
N ASN A 47 31.42 -3.08 -7.97
CA ASN A 47 32.58 -3.54 -8.74
C ASN A 47 32.27 -4.88 -9.41
N ALA A 48 32.81 -5.08 -10.61
CA ALA A 48 32.70 -6.33 -11.32
C ALA A 48 33.54 -7.43 -10.65
N VAL A 49 32.99 -8.64 -10.58
CA VAL A 49 33.75 -9.86 -10.28
C VAL A 49 34.24 -10.43 -11.61
N GLN A 50 35.45 -10.96 -11.65
CA GLN A 50 36.06 -11.50 -12.87
C GLN A 50 36.64 -12.89 -12.65
N VAL A 51 36.53 -13.74 -13.66
CA VAL A 51 37.11 -15.09 -13.67
C VAL A 51 37.46 -15.50 -15.10
N LYS A 52 38.50 -16.33 -15.24
CA LYS A 52 38.82 -17.00 -16.49
C LYS A 52 38.06 -18.33 -16.55
N ILE A 53 37.22 -18.50 -17.58
CA ILE A 53 36.50 -19.75 -17.83
C ILE A 53 36.78 -20.20 -19.26
N GLY A 54 37.20 -21.45 -19.41
CA GLY A 54 37.46 -22.08 -20.70
C GLY A 54 36.47 -23.20 -21.03
N PRO A 55 36.82 -24.07 -21.99
CA PRO A 55 35.95 -25.15 -22.47
C PRO A 55 35.49 -26.14 -21.40
N ALA A 56 36.22 -26.26 -20.28
CA ALA A 56 35.82 -27.09 -19.14
C ALA A 56 34.55 -26.59 -18.42
N GLY A 57 34.11 -25.36 -18.71
CA GLY A 57 33.02 -24.71 -17.99
C GLY A 57 33.48 -24.13 -16.66
N GLY A 58 32.55 -23.54 -15.92
CA GLY A 58 32.84 -22.89 -14.65
C GLY A 58 31.65 -22.13 -14.09
N THR A 59 31.87 -21.49 -12.95
CA THR A 59 30.85 -20.70 -12.26
C THR A 59 31.42 -19.37 -11.82
N ILE A 60 30.59 -18.33 -11.84
CA ILE A 60 30.86 -17.02 -11.25
C ILE A 60 29.66 -16.60 -10.41
N HIS A 61 29.93 -15.93 -9.29
CA HIS A 61 28.91 -15.41 -8.38
C HIS A 61 28.99 -13.89 -8.35
N SER A 62 27.85 -13.23 -8.14
CA SER A 62 27.84 -11.80 -7.85
C SER A 62 28.49 -11.53 -6.48
N SER A 63 29.01 -10.33 -6.29
CA SER A 63 29.65 -9.93 -5.04
C SER A 63 28.71 -9.93 -3.82
N ASP A 64 27.40 -9.85 -4.04
CA ASP A 64 26.36 -9.96 -3.01
C ASP A 64 25.80 -11.38 -2.83
N GLY A 65 26.30 -12.37 -3.58
CA GLY A 65 25.87 -13.77 -3.50
C GLY A 65 24.46 -14.04 -4.04
N LYS A 66 23.71 -13.03 -4.48
CA LYS A 66 22.34 -13.19 -4.98
C LYS A 66 22.29 -13.88 -6.35
N ILE A 67 23.35 -13.78 -7.14
CA ILE A 67 23.45 -14.42 -8.44
C ILE A 67 24.51 -15.51 -8.44
N SER A 68 24.13 -16.65 -9.02
CA SER A 68 25.07 -17.68 -9.47
C SER A 68 24.88 -17.90 -10.97
N PHE A 69 25.99 -17.88 -11.70
CA PHE A 69 25.99 -18.09 -13.13
C PHE A 69 26.91 -19.26 -13.50
N SER A 70 26.34 -20.31 -14.09
CA SER A 70 27.02 -21.55 -14.40
C SER A 70 27.12 -21.77 -15.90
N ILE A 71 28.34 -21.86 -16.41
CA ILE A 71 28.67 -22.16 -17.80
C ILE A 71 29.02 -23.64 -17.90
N PRO A 72 28.27 -24.46 -18.65
CA PRO A 72 28.55 -25.89 -18.74
C PRO A 72 29.77 -26.17 -19.62
N ALA A 73 30.38 -27.34 -19.43
CA ALA A 73 31.47 -27.82 -20.27
C ALA A 73 31.07 -27.88 -21.75
N GLY A 74 31.94 -27.35 -22.62
CA GLY A 74 31.72 -27.23 -24.06
C GLY A 74 30.80 -26.10 -24.48
N ALA A 75 30.44 -25.17 -23.58
CA ALA A 75 29.71 -23.94 -23.95
C ALA A 75 30.63 -22.89 -24.61
N LEU A 76 31.92 -22.92 -24.30
CA LEU A 76 32.96 -22.03 -24.81
C LEU A 76 34.02 -22.82 -25.58
N ASP A 77 34.56 -22.22 -26.65
CA ASP A 77 35.63 -22.83 -27.46
C ASP A 77 37.03 -22.57 -26.92
N ASN A 78 37.22 -21.43 -26.26
CA ASN A 78 38.51 -20.97 -25.76
C ASN A 78 38.31 -20.33 -24.38
N GLU A 79 39.40 -20.16 -23.63
CA GLU A 79 39.39 -19.39 -22.39
C GLU A 79 38.90 -17.95 -22.63
N GLN A 80 37.95 -17.50 -21.81
CA GLN A 80 37.39 -16.15 -21.83
C GLN A 80 37.60 -15.48 -20.46
N ASN A 81 37.97 -14.20 -20.47
CA ASN A 81 37.87 -13.36 -19.28
C ASN A 81 36.42 -12.92 -19.14
N ILE A 82 35.72 -13.47 -18.15
CA ILE A 82 34.30 -13.23 -17.92
C ILE A 82 34.13 -12.30 -16.74
N SER A 83 33.29 -11.27 -16.90
CA SER A 83 32.92 -10.38 -15.80
C SER A 83 31.42 -10.44 -15.51
N LEU A 84 31.09 -10.29 -14.23
CA LEU A 84 29.74 -10.14 -13.72
C LEU A 84 29.68 -8.89 -12.85
N GLN A 85 28.86 -7.93 -13.24
CA GLN A 85 28.70 -6.67 -12.54
C GLN A 85 27.24 -6.39 -12.24
N ALA A 86 26.95 -6.00 -11.00
CA ALA A 86 25.61 -5.55 -10.65
C ALA A 86 25.40 -4.09 -11.08
N ILE A 87 24.26 -3.83 -11.72
CA ILE A 87 23.87 -2.55 -12.31
C ILE A 87 22.45 -2.16 -11.87
N GLU A 88 22.06 -0.90 -12.06
CA GLU A 88 20.69 -0.43 -11.84
C GLU A 88 19.70 -1.24 -12.68
N ASN A 89 18.64 -1.73 -12.04
CA ASN A 89 17.56 -2.39 -12.75
C ASN A 89 16.67 -1.35 -13.43
N LYS A 90 16.68 -1.35 -14.77
CA LYS A 90 15.86 -0.48 -15.60
C LYS A 90 14.76 -1.25 -16.33
N ALA A 91 14.60 -2.55 -16.08
CA ALA A 91 13.54 -3.32 -16.70
C ALA A 91 12.16 -2.85 -16.20
N PRO A 92 11.14 -2.84 -17.08
CA PRO A 92 9.76 -2.65 -16.66
C PRO A 92 9.36 -3.67 -15.61
N MET A 93 8.80 -3.19 -14.49
CA MET A 93 8.53 -4.01 -13.29
C MET A 93 9.72 -4.87 -12.85
N GLY A 94 10.93 -4.35 -13.06
CA GLY A 94 12.15 -4.94 -12.54
C GLY A 94 12.06 -5.04 -11.03
N MET A 95 12.42 -6.21 -10.50
CA MET A 95 12.54 -6.39 -9.05
C MET A 95 13.50 -5.35 -8.49
N LYS A 96 13.31 -4.95 -7.22
CA LYS A 96 14.22 -4.02 -6.53
C LYS A 96 15.67 -4.54 -6.45
N ASN A 97 15.86 -5.83 -6.72
CA ASN A 97 17.15 -6.41 -7.02
C ASN A 97 17.87 -5.67 -8.15
N LYS A 98 19.18 -5.86 -8.19
CA LYS A 98 20.03 -5.31 -9.25
C LYS A 98 19.74 -6.03 -10.56
N ALA A 99 19.98 -5.35 -11.67
CA ALA A 99 20.23 -6.06 -12.92
C ALA A 99 21.73 -6.46 -12.96
N TYR A 100 22.10 -7.32 -13.90
CA TYR A 100 23.43 -7.90 -13.95
C TYR A 100 23.98 -7.81 -15.37
N ARG A 101 25.10 -7.12 -15.51
CA ARG A 101 25.87 -6.98 -16.75
C ARG A 101 26.91 -8.07 -16.82
N PHE A 102 26.87 -8.84 -17.90
CA PHE A 102 27.86 -9.86 -18.21
C PHE A 102 28.75 -9.40 -19.37
N GLN A 103 30.06 -9.60 -19.24
CA GLN A 103 31.02 -9.27 -20.30
C GLN A 103 31.91 -10.48 -20.65
N PRO A 104 32.38 -10.59 -21.91
CA PRO A 104 32.20 -9.64 -23.01
C PRO A 104 30.78 -9.62 -23.59
N HIS A 105 30.25 -8.43 -23.86
CA HIS A 105 28.88 -8.26 -24.36
C HIS A 105 28.70 -8.98 -25.70
N GLY A 106 27.58 -9.70 -25.86
CA GLY A 106 27.26 -10.42 -27.09
C GLY A 106 27.98 -11.76 -27.28
N LEU A 107 28.81 -12.21 -26.34
CA LEU A 107 29.41 -13.56 -26.41
C LEU A 107 28.30 -14.61 -26.45
N VAL A 108 28.28 -15.46 -27.48
CA VAL A 108 27.26 -16.51 -27.67
C VAL A 108 27.80 -17.87 -27.22
N PHE A 109 26.99 -18.63 -26.47
CA PHE A 109 27.36 -19.95 -25.99
C PHE A 109 26.92 -21.07 -26.95
N LYS A 110 27.76 -22.10 -27.10
CA LYS A 110 27.39 -23.34 -27.83
C LYS A 110 26.37 -24.20 -27.09
N LYS A 111 26.34 -24.08 -25.76
CA LYS A 111 25.38 -24.73 -24.87
C LYS A 111 24.81 -23.67 -23.93
N PRO A 112 23.50 -23.67 -23.65
CA PRO A 112 22.90 -22.66 -22.78
C PRO A 112 23.56 -22.66 -21.40
N ALA A 113 23.90 -21.48 -20.89
CA ALA A 113 24.40 -21.29 -19.54
C ALA A 113 23.23 -21.02 -18.58
N LYS A 114 23.38 -21.36 -17.30
CA LYS A 114 22.29 -21.25 -16.30
C LYS A 114 22.54 -20.03 -15.42
N LEU A 115 21.59 -19.08 -15.43
CA LEU A 115 21.53 -17.97 -14.50
C LEU A 115 20.57 -18.32 -13.36
N ILE A 116 21.00 -18.09 -12.12
CA ILE A 116 20.26 -18.43 -10.90
C ILE A 116 20.22 -17.21 -9.99
N LEU A 117 19.02 -16.78 -9.64
CA LEU A 117 18.73 -15.85 -8.54
C LEU A 117 18.46 -16.65 -7.27
N HIS A 118 19.20 -16.35 -6.21
CA HIS A 118 18.93 -16.78 -4.84
C HIS A 118 18.13 -15.69 -4.16
N TYR A 119 16.88 -15.98 -3.80
CA TYR A 119 15.97 -15.00 -3.20
C TYR A 119 15.70 -15.29 -1.73
N ASP A 120 15.42 -14.25 -0.97
CA ASP A 120 14.81 -14.33 0.35
C ASP A 120 13.41 -13.69 0.35
N GLU A 121 12.73 -13.74 1.50
CA GLU A 121 11.36 -13.24 1.64
C GLU A 121 11.25 -11.73 1.38
N ASN A 122 12.31 -10.95 1.59
CA ASN A 122 12.30 -9.52 1.31
C ASN A 122 12.41 -9.24 -0.19
N ASP A 123 13.13 -10.07 -0.94
CA ASP A 123 13.29 -9.91 -2.39
C ASP A 123 11.97 -10.06 -3.15
N ILE A 124 11.06 -10.89 -2.63
CA ILE A 124 9.75 -11.19 -3.22
C ILE A 124 8.59 -10.62 -2.38
N ALA A 125 8.87 -9.71 -1.45
CA ALA A 125 7.85 -9.17 -0.55
C ALA A 125 6.73 -8.49 -1.35
N GLY A 126 5.48 -8.96 -1.14
CA GLY A 126 4.31 -8.47 -1.88
C GLY A 126 4.07 -9.14 -3.23
N SER A 127 4.82 -10.20 -3.54
CA SER A 127 4.77 -10.96 -4.79
C SER A 127 4.92 -12.47 -4.53
N LEU A 128 5.10 -13.25 -5.59
CA LEU A 128 5.37 -14.69 -5.54
C LEU A 128 6.53 -15.05 -6.47
N PRO A 129 7.37 -16.04 -6.12
CA PRO A 129 8.48 -16.50 -6.98
C PRO A 129 8.03 -16.87 -8.39
N GLN A 130 6.82 -17.41 -8.55
CA GLN A 130 6.25 -17.83 -9.84
C GLN A 130 5.95 -16.66 -10.79
N LEU A 131 5.89 -15.44 -10.26
CA LEU A 131 5.68 -14.23 -11.06
C LEU A 131 6.99 -13.63 -11.55
N VAL A 132 8.12 -14.08 -11.01
CA VAL A 132 9.44 -13.57 -11.36
C VAL A 132 9.92 -14.24 -12.64
N ASN A 133 10.31 -13.41 -13.59
CA ASN A 133 10.82 -13.80 -14.89
C ASN A 133 12.14 -13.09 -15.15
N LEU A 134 12.87 -13.56 -16.15
CA LEU A 134 14.14 -12.97 -16.58
C LEU A 134 13.93 -12.21 -17.89
N ALA A 135 14.50 -11.01 -17.99
CA ALA A 135 14.57 -10.23 -19.22
C ALA A 135 16.02 -9.86 -19.56
N THR A 136 16.29 -9.63 -20.85
CA THR A 136 17.54 -9.10 -21.37
C THR A 136 17.29 -7.78 -22.09
N GLN A 137 18.23 -6.85 -21.99
CA GLN A 137 18.19 -5.60 -22.74
C GLN A 137 19.00 -5.71 -24.03
N ASN A 138 18.52 -5.12 -25.12
CA ASN A 138 19.29 -4.99 -26.36
C ASN A 138 19.95 -3.60 -26.50
N ALA A 139 20.77 -3.41 -27.53
CA ALA A 139 21.48 -2.14 -27.79
C ALA A 139 20.55 -0.93 -28.05
N LYS A 140 19.27 -1.16 -28.37
CA LYS A 140 18.25 -0.12 -28.53
C LYS A 140 17.53 0.22 -27.21
N GLY A 141 17.94 -0.39 -26.09
CA GLY A 141 17.33 -0.19 -24.78
C GLY A 141 16.01 -0.94 -24.57
N GLN A 142 15.61 -1.81 -25.52
CA GLN A 142 14.39 -2.60 -25.45
C GLN A 142 14.64 -3.87 -24.63
N TRP A 143 13.63 -4.28 -23.87
CA TRP A 143 13.69 -5.47 -23.04
C TRP A 143 12.91 -6.62 -23.67
N THR A 144 13.50 -7.81 -23.67
CA THR A 144 12.84 -9.05 -24.08
C THR A 144 12.93 -10.10 -22.98
N ARG A 145 11.85 -10.87 -22.80
CA ARG A 145 11.85 -12.00 -21.88
C ARG A 145 12.82 -13.07 -22.36
N VAL A 146 13.51 -13.68 -21.41
CA VAL A 146 14.45 -14.78 -21.59
C VAL A 146 13.80 -16.08 -21.14
N GLY A 147 13.19 -16.78 -22.10
CA GLY A 147 12.59 -18.09 -21.87
C GLY A 147 11.64 -18.14 -20.67
N ASN A 148 11.45 -19.35 -20.13
CA ASN A 148 10.71 -19.54 -18.89
C ASN A 148 11.69 -19.67 -17.73
N SER A 149 11.37 -19.01 -16.62
CA SER A 149 12.07 -19.21 -15.36
C SER A 149 11.55 -20.47 -14.65
N THR A 150 12.45 -21.17 -13.99
CA THR A 150 12.14 -22.34 -13.14
C THR A 150 12.35 -21.95 -11.69
N VAL A 151 11.30 -22.10 -10.89
CA VAL A 151 11.32 -21.83 -9.44
C VAL A 151 11.60 -23.13 -8.69
N ASP A 152 12.52 -23.09 -7.75
CA ASP A 152 12.70 -24.08 -6.70
C ASP A 152 12.50 -23.38 -5.34
N GLU A 153 11.34 -23.59 -4.73
CA GLU A 153 10.98 -22.98 -3.44
C GLU A 153 11.76 -23.58 -2.26
N THR A 154 12.26 -24.81 -2.40
CA THR A 154 13.02 -25.48 -1.33
C THR A 154 14.41 -24.87 -1.21
N SER A 155 15.09 -24.67 -2.35
CA SER A 155 16.38 -23.99 -2.39
C SER A 155 16.27 -22.46 -2.44
N ARG A 156 15.04 -21.93 -2.55
CA ARG A 156 14.73 -20.49 -2.75
C ARG A 156 15.50 -19.92 -3.95
N THR A 157 15.40 -20.61 -5.09
CA THR A 157 16.05 -20.17 -6.32
C THR A 157 15.08 -19.99 -7.49
N ILE A 158 15.42 -19.06 -8.37
CA ILE A 158 14.75 -18.82 -9.66
C ILE A 158 15.83 -18.88 -10.72
N SER A 159 15.66 -19.77 -11.70
CA SER A 159 16.70 -20.01 -12.70
C SER A 159 16.19 -19.97 -14.12
N ALA A 160 17.03 -19.50 -15.04
CA ALA A 160 16.74 -19.46 -16.46
C ALA A 160 17.99 -19.77 -17.28
N SER A 161 17.77 -20.33 -18.48
CA SER A 161 18.83 -20.59 -19.44
C SER A 161 19.07 -19.36 -20.31
N ILE A 162 20.33 -18.92 -20.40
CA ILE A 162 20.75 -17.82 -21.28
C ILE A 162 21.69 -18.34 -22.37
N HIS A 163 21.62 -17.73 -23.56
CA HIS A 163 22.39 -18.16 -24.74
C HIS A 163 23.53 -17.22 -25.13
N HIS A 164 23.58 -16.03 -24.51
CA HIS A 164 24.65 -15.08 -24.76
C HIS A 164 24.91 -14.22 -23.52
N PHE A 165 25.91 -13.35 -23.59
CA PHE A 165 26.12 -12.30 -22.60
C PHE A 165 25.42 -11.01 -22.97
N SER A 166 24.83 -10.38 -21.96
CA SER A 166 24.07 -9.13 -22.04
C SER A 166 23.86 -8.53 -20.64
N ASP A 167 23.03 -7.50 -20.57
CA ASP A 167 22.41 -7.06 -19.33
C ASP A 167 21.14 -7.86 -19.09
N TYR A 168 21.05 -8.49 -17.92
CA TYR A 168 19.92 -9.31 -17.50
C TYR A 168 19.26 -8.73 -16.25
N ALA A 169 17.93 -8.73 -16.21
CA ALA A 169 17.15 -8.25 -15.09
C ALA A 169 16.01 -9.21 -14.77
N PHE A 170 15.81 -9.48 -13.47
CA PHE A 170 14.59 -10.13 -13.03
C PHE A 170 13.48 -9.10 -12.91
N TYR A 171 12.27 -9.48 -13.33
CA TYR A 171 11.07 -8.66 -13.32
C TYR A 171 9.86 -9.49 -12.92
N GLU A 172 8.82 -8.82 -12.42
CA GLU A 172 7.59 -9.48 -11.99
C GLU A 172 6.51 -9.33 -13.06
N SER A 173 5.59 -10.29 -13.20
CA SER A 173 4.46 -10.17 -14.14
C SER A 173 3.30 -9.33 -13.61
N PHE A 174 3.14 -9.28 -12.28
CA PHE A 174 2.12 -8.49 -11.59
C PHE A 174 2.73 -7.87 -10.33
N THR A 175 2.35 -6.64 -9.99
CA THR A 175 2.74 -6.01 -8.72
C THR A 175 1.67 -5.05 -8.22
N MET A 176 1.63 -4.80 -6.91
CA MET A 176 0.81 -3.77 -6.28
C MET A 176 1.66 -2.61 -5.78
N LYS A 177 1.49 -1.45 -6.41
CA LYS A 177 2.16 -0.20 -6.04
C LYS A 177 1.27 0.66 -5.15
N ASP A 178 1.89 1.56 -4.40
CA ASP A 178 1.21 2.57 -3.60
C ASP A 178 1.73 3.98 -3.91
N SER A 179 0.89 4.99 -3.68
CA SER A 179 1.24 6.39 -3.95
C SER A 179 2.27 7.00 -2.99
N LYS A 180 2.58 6.34 -1.87
CA LYS A 180 3.43 6.90 -0.81
C LYS A 180 4.89 6.48 -0.94
N THR A 181 5.11 5.21 -1.23
CA THR A 181 6.45 4.63 -1.38
C THR A 181 6.81 4.39 -2.85
N GLY A 182 5.80 4.27 -3.73
CA GLY A 182 5.99 3.96 -5.14
C GLY A 182 6.53 2.56 -5.42
N SER A 183 6.72 1.73 -4.38
CA SER A 183 7.33 0.39 -4.45
C SER A 183 6.46 -0.62 -3.69
N ASP A 184 6.48 -1.87 -4.12
CA ASP A 184 5.79 -3.05 -3.58
C ASP A 184 6.40 -3.66 -2.30
N THR A 185 7.71 -3.49 -2.08
CA THR A 185 8.45 -4.24 -1.05
C THR A 185 8.55 -3.56 0.32
N SER A 186 8.05 -2.33 0.48
CA SER A 186 8.13 -1.60 1.75
C SER A 186 6.82 -1.62 2.54
N VAL A 187 6.95 -1.70 3.86
CA VAL A 187 5.83 -1.44 4.78
C VAL A 187 5.40 0.02 4.59
N ILE A 188 4.14 0.20 4.22
CA ILE A 188 3.57 1.52 3.99
C ILE A 188 3.22 2.11 5.35
N LYS A 189 3.95 3.12 5.81
CA LYS A 189 3.60 3.84 7.03
C LYS A 189 2.58 4.92 6.72
N VAL A 190 1.38 4.81 7.27
CA VAL A 190 0.29 5.79 7.09
C VAL A 190 -0.11 6.36 8.44
N ARG A 191 -0.48 7.63 8.49
CA ARG A 191 -1.06 8.25 9.68
C ARG A 191 -2.54 7.91 9.80
N SER A 192 -3.10 8.10 11.00
CA SER A 192 -4.54 7.95 11.22
C SER A 192 -5.33 8.88 10.28
N GLY A 193 -6.34 8.34 9.61
CA GLY A 193 -7.16 9.03 8.60
C GLY A 193 -6.49 9.26 7.23
N GLU A 194 -5.19 9.00 7.08
CA GLU A 194 -4.47 9.25 5.82
C GLU A 194 -5.00 8.37 4.69
N THR A 195 -5.15 8.98 3.50
CA THR A 195 -5.54 8.28 2.28
C THR A 195 -4.32 8.02 1.40
N ILE A 196 -4.15 6.78 0.95
CA ILE A 196 -3.18 6.41 -0.10
C ILE A 196 -3.86 5.68 -1.25
N LYS A 197 -3.31 5.79 -2.46
CA LYS A 197 -3.78 5.02 -3.61
C LYS A 197 -2.98 3.73 -3.73
N LEU A 198 -3.68 2.61 -3.89
CA LEU A 198 -3.15 1.31 -4.29
C LEU A 198 -3.49 1.07 -5.75
N ASN A 199 -2.50 0.62 -6.53
CA ASN A 199 -2.68 0.30 -7.95
C ASN A 199 -2.01 -1.03 -8.27
N VAL A 200 -2.76 -1.94 -8.91
CA VAL A 200 -2.23 -3.20 -9.43
C VAL A 200 -1.87 -3.01 -10.90
N VAL A 201 -0.59 -3.19 -11.23
CA VAL A 201 -0.10 -3.20 -12.60
C VAL A 201 0.36 -4.57 -13.02
N PHE A 202 0.38 -4.81 -14.33
CA PHE A 202 0.91 -6.01 -14.92
C PHE A 202 1.66 -5.70 -16.23
N ILE A 203 2.46 -6.66 -16.67
CA ILE A 203 3.06 -6.68 -17.99
C ILE A 203 2.46 -7.83 -18.79
N GLU A 204 1.90 -7.51 -19.95
CA GLU A 204 1.57 -8.48 -21.00
C GLU A 204 2.66 -8.43 -22.07
N GLU A 205 3.45 -9.49 -22.21
CA GLU A 205 4.52 -9.52 -23.19
C GLU A 205 3.98 -9.40 -24.62
N VAL A 206 4.67 -8.62 -25.46
CA VAL A 206 4.29 -8.41 -26.86
C VAL A 206 5.17 -9.27 -27.75
N ALA A 207 4.56 -10.27 -28.41
CA ALA A 207 5.26 -11.12 -29.36
C ALA A 207 5.57 -10.37 -30.67
N MET A 208 6.85 -10.25 -31.02
CA MET A 208 7.30 -9.71 -32.30
C MET A 208 8.56 -10.45 -32.76
N ASN A 209 8.56 -10.95 -34.01
CA ASN A 209 9.72 -11.62 -34.61
C ASN A 209 10.33 -12.70 -33.68
N ASP A 210 9.49 -13.63 -33.20
CA ASP A 210 9.85 -14.72 -32.27
C ASP A 210 10.43 -14.29 -30.91
N SER A 211 10.36 -12.99 -30.59
CA SER A 211 10.79 -12.42 -29.31
C SER A 211 9.59 -11.90 -28.52
N LEU A 212 9.65 -12.03 -27.20
CA LEU A 212 8.63 -11.55 -26.28
C LEU A 212 9.11 -10.25 -25.65
N PHE A 213 8.66 -9.10 -26.14
CA PHE A 213 9.07 -7.78 -25.65
C PHE A 213 8.29 -7.37 -24.39
N LEU A 214 8.96 -6.68 -23.48
CA LEU A 214 8.31 -6.09 -22.30
C LEU A 214 7.77 -4.69 -22.68
N PRO A 215 6.44 -4.48 -22.68
CA PRO A 215 5.86 -3.15 -22.84
C PRO A 215 5.95 -2.31 -21.55
N ILE A 216 5.46 -1.08 -21.65
CA ILE A 216 5.13 -0.25 -20.49
C ILE A 216 4.04 -0.97 -19.65
N PRO A 217 4.19 -1.06 -18.31
CA PRO A 217 3.21 -1.71 -17.45
C PRO A 217 1.83 -1.05 -17.54
N MET A 218 0.77 -1.87 -17.46
CA MET A 218 -0.62 -1.41 -17.58
C MET A 218 -1.42 -1.74 -16.33
N PRO A 219 -2.55 -1.04 -16.06
CA PRO A 219 -3.46 -1.41 -14.99
C PRO A 219 -4.05 -2.82 -15.19
N ALA A 220 -4.01 -3.67 -14.16
CA ALA A 220 -4.49 -5.05 -14.21
C ALA A 220 -6.02 -5.21 -14.09
N SER A 221 -6.78 -4.27 -14.66
CA SER A 221 -8.23 -4.10 -14.42
C SER A 221 -9.04 -5.32 -14.84
N GLY A 222 -8.59 -6.03 -15.87
CA GLY A 222 -9.20 -7.27 -16.35
C GLY A 222 -8.95 -8.48 -15.45
N TYR A 223 -7.98 -8.42 -14.55
CA TYR A 223 -7.58 -9.53 -13.68
C TYR A 223 -8.10 -9.39 -12.24
N VAL A 224 -8.13 -8.16 -11.71
CA VAL A 224 -8.59 -7.93 -10.33
C VAL A 224 -10.08 -8.24 -10.21
N ARG A 225 -10.42 -9.05 -9.20
CA ARG A 225 -11.79 -9.48 -8.90
C ARG A 225 -12.29 -8.92 -7.58
N GLU A 226 -11.40 -8.80 -6.60
CA GLU A 226 -11.77 -8.45 -5.23
C GLU A 226 -10.62 -7.73 -4.54
N TRP A 227 -10.98 -6.82 -3.65
CA TRP A 227 -10.06 -6.15 -2.75
C TRP A 227 -10.47 -6.43 -1.30
N SER A 228 -9.51 -6.64 -0.42
CA SER A 228 -9.78 -6.94 0.99
C SER A 228 -8.76 -6.30 1.94
N LEU A 229 -9.19 -6.08 3.19
CA LEU A 229 -8.34 -5.68 4.31
C LEU A 229 -8.33 -6.83 5.31
N ASN A 230 -7.14 -7.32 5.68
CA ASN A 230 -6.96 -8.48 6.56
C ASN A 230 -7.81 -9.70 6.14
N GLY A 231 -7.98 -9.91 4.83
CA GLY A 231 -8.77 -11.01 4.26
C GLY A 231 -10.28 -10.79 4.23
N HIS A 232 -10.78 -9.66 4.75
CA HIS A 232 -12.19 -9.30 4.71
C HIS A 232 -12.48 -8.33 3.57
N ALA A 233 -13.46 -8.64 2.73
CA ALA A 233 -13.97 -7.68 1.76
C ALA A 233 -14.42 -6.42 2.51
N SER A 234 -13.77 -5.29 2.22
CA SER A 234 -14.00 -4.04 2.96
C SER A 234 -14.42 -2.93 2.00
N PRO A 235 -15.65 -2.97 1.45
CA PRO A 235 -16.13 -1.93 0.54
C PRO A 235 -16.38 -0.58 1.24
N HIS A 236 -16.39 -0.55 2.58
CA HIS A 236 -16.67 0.63 3.38
C HIS A 236 -15.66 0.82 4.51
N PRO A 237 -15.53 2.04 5.04
CA PRO A 237 -14.70 2.33 6.21
C PRO A 237 -15.17 1.54 7.43
N ASP A 238 -14.32 0.65 7.91
CA ASP A 238 -14.40 0.02 9.22
C ASP A 238 -13.62 0.86 10.23
N LEU A 239 -14.12 1.00 11.46
CA LEU A 239 -13.49 1.83 12.49
C LEU A 239 -12.09 1.33 12.89
N ASN A 240 -11.79 0.04 12.73
CA ASN A 240 -10.53 -0.58 13.10
C ASN A 240 -9.59 -0.80 11.91
N LEU A 241 -10.14 -1.07 10.72
CA LEU A 241 -9.33 -1.37 9.53
C LEU A 241 -9.19 -0.19 8.57
N GLY A 242 -10.01 0.85 8.73
CA GLY A 242 -10.17 1.87 7.71
C GLY A 242 -11.02 1.35 6.55
N GLY A 243 -10.90 1.95 5.37
CA GLY A 243 -11.76 1.61 4.23
C GLY A 243 -11.03 1.55 2.90
N LEU A 244 -11.47 0.65 2.03
CA LEU A 244 -11.12 0.69 0.61
C LEU A 244 -12.26 1.37 -0.14
N THR A 245 -11.94 2.47 -0.79
CA THR A 245 -12.89 3.23 -1.59
C THR A 245 -12.50 3.18 -3.06
N GLY A 246 -13.50 3.21 -3.94
CA GLY A 246 -13.31 3.47 -5.36
C GLY A 246 -14.24 4.58 -5.75
N GLN A 247 -13.73 5.70 -6.26
CA GLN A 247 -14.62 6.73 -6.80
C GLN A 247 -15.20 6.28 -8.15
N GLN A 248 -16.21 6.99 -8.64
CA GLN A 248 -16.60 6.87 -10.05
C GLN A 248 -15.38 7.10 -10.95
N GLY A 249 -15.17 6.22 -11.93
CA GLY A 249 -14.04 6.32 -12.87
C GLY A 249 -12.78 5.54 -12.49
N TYR A 250 -12.73 4.89 -11.31
CA TYR A 250 -11.63 3.97 -10.98
C TYR A 250 -11.72 2.71 -11.84
N THR A 251 -10.57 2.24 -12.32
CA THR A 251 -10.51 0.89 -12.86
C THR A 251 -10.55 -0.14 -11.73
N ASN A 252 -10.88 -1.40 -12.02
CA ASN A 252 -10.86 -2.47 -11.00
C ASN A 252 -9.46 -2.68 -10.38
N ALA A 253 -8.41 -2.21 -11.04
CA ALA A 253 -7.03 -2.29 -10.57
C ALA A 253 -6.61 -1.21 -9.58
N GLU A 254 -7.48 -0.26 -9.25
CA GLU A 254 -7.14 0.86 -8.37
C GLU A 254 -8.11 0.97 -7.19
N ARG A 255 -7.58 1.23 -5.99
CA ARG A 255 -8.36 1.54 -4.81
C ARG A 255 -7.66 2.58 -3.96
N ASP A 256 -8.42 3.49 -3.37
CA ASP A 256 -7.90 4.34 -2.31
C ASP A 256 -8.13 3.65 -0.97
N TYR A 257 -7.06 3.49 -0.19
CA TYR A 257 -7.13 3.06 1.18
C TYR A 257 -7.13 4.28 2.10
N VAL A 258 -8.15 4.39 2.94
CA VAL A 258 -8.27 5.40 4.01
C VAL A 258 -7.95 4.72 5.33
N ALA A 259 -6.87 5.14 5.99
CA ALA A 259 -6.48 4.61 7.29
C ALA A 259 -7.55 4.89 8.36
N PRO A 260 -7.73 4.00 9.34
CA PRO A 260 -8.65 4.26 10.46
C PRO A 260 -8.20 5.49 11.24
N LEU A 261 -9.13 6.13 11.94
CA LEU A 261 -8.85 7.27 12.83
C LEU A 261 -8.13 6.85 14.13
N LYS A 262 -8.03 5.55 14.38
CA LYS A 262 -7.31 4.94 15.50
C LYS A 262 -6.51 3.75 14.98
N ALA A 263 -5.25 3.60 15.40
CA ALA A 263 -4.49 2.42 15.02
C ALA A 263 -5.13 1.14 15.60
N PRO A 264 -5.27 0.06 14.80
CA PRO A 264 -5.68 -1.23 15.32
C PRO A 264 -4.60 -1.87 16.22
N ASN A 265 -4.93 -2.98 16.85
CA ASN A 265 -3.97 -3.84 17.56
C ASN A 265 -4.01 -5.26 16.97
N PRO A 266 -2.94 -5.74 16.29
CA PRO A 266 -1.69 -5.01 15.98
C PRO A 266 -1.93 -3.84 15.02
N ASN A 267 -1.01 -2.86 14.99
CA ASN A 267 -1.13 -1.65 14.15
C ASN A 267 -0.81 -1.87 12.66
N SER A 268 -0.90 -3.12 12.21
CA SER A 268 -0.60 -3.57 10.86
C SER A 268 -1.87 -4.05 10.17
N ILE A 269 -2.05 -3.63 8.92
CA ILE A 269 -3.17 -4.00 8.07
C ILE A 269 -2.61 -4.54 6.76
N ALA A 270 -3.07 -5.71 6.34
CA ALA A 270 -2.79 -6.28 5.04
C ALA A 270 -3.87 -5.85 4.05
N ALA A 271 -3.54 -4.97 3.12
CA ALA A 271 -4.38 -4.68 1.96
C ALA A 271 -4.06 -5.68 0.86
N SER A 272 -5.07 -6.34 0.29
CA SER A 272 -4.85 -7.32 -0.77
C SER A 272 -5.79 -7.15 -1.96
N ALA A 273 -5.29 -7.52 -3.13
CA ALA A 273 -6.05 -7.65 -4.35
C ALA A 273 -6.01 -9.10 -4.81
N LYS A 274 -7.19 -9.69 -5.00
CA LYS A 274 -7.37 -11.02 -5.57
C LYS A 274 -7.50 -10.90 -7.08
N LEU A 275 -6.61 -11.57 -7.80
CA LEU A 275 -6.56 -11.63 -9.24
C LEU A 275 -6.98 -13.03 -9.70
N ASP A 276 -7.77 -13.08 -10.76
CA ASP A 276 -8.11 -14.32 -11.45
C ASP A 276 -7.31 -14.40 -12.75
N LEU A 277 -6.37 -15.36 -12.80
CA LEU A 277 -5.49 -15.61 -13.95
C LEU A 277 -6.03 -16.73 -14.85
N GLY A 278 -7.31 -17.10 -14.70
CA GLY A 278 -7.97 -18.18 -15.42
C GLY A 278 -7.34 -19.53 -15.08
N ARG A 279 -6.88 -20.26 -16.10
CA ARG A 279 -6.27 -21.59 -15.92
C ARG A 279 -4.98 -21.57 -15.09
N LYS A 280 -4.34 -20.41 -14.93
CA LYS A 280 -3.14 -20.24 -14.09
C LYS A 280 -3.48 -20.10 -12.60
N GLY A 281 -4.77 -20.02 -12.24
CA GLY A 281 -5.25 -19.99 -10.87
C GLY A 281 -5.53 -18.59 -10.34
N ILE A 282 -5.63 -18.50 -9.02
CA ILE A 282 -5.89 -17.25 -8.29
C ILE A 282 -4.58 -16.74 -7.69
N LEU A 283 -4.34 -15.44 -7.82
CA LEU A 283 -3.21 -14.74 -7.23
C LEU A 283 -3.71 -13.73 -6.20
N PHE A 284 -3.03 -13.64 -5.05
CA PHE A 284 -3.22 -12.56 -4.09
C PHE A 284 -1.96 -11.71 -4.04
N LEU A 285 -2.10 -10.42 -4.36
CA LEU A 285 -1.05 -9.43 -4.12
C LEU A 285 -1.37 -8.74 -2.80
N ILE A 286 -0.37 -8.57 -1.93
CA ILE A 286 -0.55 -8.09 -0.56
C ILE A 286 0.42 -6.94 -0.29
N ARG A 287 -0.09 -5.88 0.32
CA ARG A 287 0.71 -4.78 0.88
C ARG A 287 0.45 -4.64 2.37
N ASN A 288 1.53 -4.53 3.13
CA ASN A 288 1.49 -4.33 4.57
C ASN A 288 1.51 -2.83 4.87
N ILE A 289 0.47 -2.37 5.55
CA ILE A 289 0.26 -0.98 5.96
C ILE A 289 0.41 -0.92 7.47
N GLN A 290 1.30 -0.07 7.95
CA GLN A 290 1.46 0.22 9.38
C GLN A 290 0.80 1.57 9.69
N VAL A 291 -0.21 1.55 10.56
CA VAL A 291 -0.88 2.75 11.02
C VAL A 291 -0.08 3.38 12.17
N ILE A 292 0.34 4.62 11.96
CA ILE A 292 1.01 5.46 12.93
C ILE A 292 -0.06 6.36 13.58
N ASP A 293 -0.29 6.12 14.86
CA ASP A 293 -1.26 6.85 15.65
C ASP A 293 -0.56 7.49 16.84
N ILE A 294 -0.51 8.82 16.83
CA ILE A 294 0.05 9.64 17.92
C ILE A 294 -1.03 10.35 18.72
N ASN A 295 -2.31 10.09 18.40
CA ASN A 295 -3.44 10.73 19.06
C ASN A 295 -3.51 10.27 20.52
N LYS A 296 -3.56 11.23 21.44
CA LYS A 296 -3.58 10.96 22.87
C LYS A 296 -4.43 12.01 23.58
N LEU A 297 -5.27 11.56 24.50
CA LEU A 297 -6.00 12.42 25.44
C LEU A 297 -5.68 12.00 26.87
N THR A 298 -5.17 12.95 27.65
CA THR A 298 -5.11 12.86 29.11
C THR A 298 -5.96 13.99 29.69
N LEU A 299 -7.01 13.63 30.40
CA LEU A 299 -7.91 14.56 31.08
C LEU A 299 -8.02 14.16 32.54
N ASN A 300 -7.86 15.13 33.45
CA ASN A 300 -7.90 14.90 34.89
C ASN A 300 -6.94 13.77 35.38
N GLY A 301 -5.76 13.68 34.77
CA GLY A 301 -4.76 12.64 35.07
C GLY A 301 -5.09 11.24 34.51
N LYS A 302 -6.26 11.03 33.91
CA LYS A 302 -6.66 9.78 33.27
C LYS A 302 -6.37 9.80 31.77
N ASN A 303 -5.84 8.69 31.24
CA ASN A 303 -5.66 8.50 29.81
C ASN A 303 -6.93 7.92 29.17
N TYR A 304 -7.27 8.44 28.00
CA TYR A 304 -8.34 7.97 27.14
C TYR A 304 -7.71 7.46 25.83
N ASP A 305 -7.20 6.23 25.89
CA ASP A 305 -6.39 5.64 24.82
C ASP A 305 -7.22 5.28 23.57
N LYS A 306 -8.55 5.24 23.67
CA LYS A 306 -9.46 4.99 22.53
C LYS A 306 -10.12 6.26 22.01
N ALA A 307 -9.67 7.44 22.46
CA ALA A 307 -10.16 8.70 21.94
C ALA A 307 -9.90 8.80 20.42
N GLN A 308 -10.97 9.06 19.67
CA GLN A 308 -10.90 9.26 18.23
C GLN A 308 -10.74 10.74 17.91
N PRO A 309 -9.79 11.10 17.03
CA PRO A 309 -9.55 12.49 16.66
C PRO A 309 -10.51 12.96 15.56
N SER A 310 -10.81 14.26 15.55
CA SER A 310 -11.51 14.93 14.45
C SER A 310 -10.97 16.34 14.25
N ALA A 311 -11.01 16.81 13.01
CA ALA A 311 -10.71 18.19 12.64
C ALA A 311 -11.71 18.65 11.57
N MET A 312 -12.19 19.87 11.67
CA MET A 312 -13.20 20.44 10.78
C MET A 312 -12.99 21.95 10.63
N PHE A 313 -12.96 22.45 9.39
CA PHE A 313 -12.89 23.88 9.09
C PHE A 313 -14.32 24.42 8.88
N LEU A 314 -14.76 25.25 9.82
CA LEU A 314 -16.11 25.81 9.82
C LEU A 314 -16.12 27.27 9.35
N ASN A 315 -17.33 27.77 9.06
CA ASN A 315 -17.58 29.17 8.73
C ASN A 315 -16.68 29.70 7.60
N ASN A 316 -16.76 29.06 6.43
CA ASN A 316 -15.91 29.35 5.26
C ASN A 316 -14.40 29.28 5.56
N GLY A 317 -14.01 28.41 6.49
CA GLY A 317 -12.62 28.19 6.90
C GLY A 317 -12.07 29.23 7.85
N THR A 318 -12.90 30.05 8.50
CA THR A 318 -12.44 31.03 9.50
C THR A 318 -12.29 30.43 10.90
N TRP A 319 -12.93 29.29 11.15
CA TRP A 319 -12.87 28.55 12.40
C TRP A 319 -12.28 27.17 12.17
N LEU A 320 -11.45 26.72 13.11
CA LEU A 320 -11.00 25.34 13.18
C LEU A 320 -11.61 24.70 14.43
N ASN A 321 -12.36 23.62 14.23
CA ASN A 321 -12.87 22.77 15.29
C ASN A 321 -12.03 21.48 15.34
N LEU A 322 -11.54 21.14 16.53
CA LEU A 322 -10.79 19.93 16.82
C LEU A 322 -11.50 19.13 17.88
N GLY A 323 -11.46 17.80 17.79
CA GLY A 323 -12.07 16.91 18.76
C GLY A 323 -11.20 15.71 19.07
N LEU A 324 -11.20 15.27 20.34
CA LEU A 324 -10.75 13.94 20.76
C LEU A 324 -11.82 13.39 21.70
N VAL A 325 -12.51 12.33 21.29
CA VAL A 325 -13.62 11.76 22.07
C VAL A 325 -13.48 10.26 22.17
N GLU A 326 -13.53 9.73 23.40
CA GLU A 326 -13.65 8.31 23.69
C GLU A 326 -15.08 7.98 24.11
N THR A 327 -15.75 7.15 23.32
CA THR A 327 -17.04 6.55 23.70
C THR A 327 -16.78 5.34 24.59
N ILE A 328 -17.25 5.40 25.84
CA ILE A 328 -17.04 4.34 26.83
C ILE A 328 -18.19 3.33 26.77
N ASN A 329 -19.42 3.83 26.64
CA ASN A 329 -20.61 3.04 26.35
C ASN A 329 -21.69 3.93 25.71
N ALA A 330 -22.90 3.40 25.51
CA ALA A 330 -23.99 4.09 24.84
C ALA A 330 -24.43 5.42 25.48
N THR A 331 -24.11 5.66 26.76
CA THR A 331 -24.52 6.88 27.49
C THR A 331 -23.35 7.66 28.08
N LYS A 332 -22.12 7.14 28.01
CA LYS A 332 -20.93 7.76 28.61
C LYS A 332 -19.82 7.94 27.58
N SER A 333 -19.26 9.14 27.58
CA SER A 333 -18.06 9.47 26.82
C SER A 333 -17.19 10.41 27.65
N ALA A 334 -15.95 10.56 27.23
CA ALA A 334 -15.06 11.60 27.71
C ALA A 334 -14.35 12.22 26.50
N GLY A 335 -14.03 13.50 26.57
CA GLY A 335 -13.40 14.13 25.43
C GLY A 335 -13.05 15.59 25.62
N VAL A 336 -12.46 16.14 24.57
CA VAL A 336 -12.20 17.56 24.41
C VAL A 336 -12.67 18.01 23.03
N THR A 337 -13.28 19.19 22.99
CA THR A 337 -13.53 19.95 21.77
C THR A 337 -12.81 21.28 21.87
N VAL A 338 -12.10 21.67 20.83
CA VAL A 338 -11.40 22.94 20.73
C VAL A 338 -11.93 23.69 19.52
N THR A 339 -12.48 24.88 19.74
CA THR A 339 -12.81 25.82 18.66
C THR A 339 -11.78 26.94 18.66
N ILE A 340 -11.20 27.21 17.49
CA ILE A 340 -10.20 28.24 17.29
C ILE A 340 -10.70 29.21 16.23
N GLU A 341 -10.81 30.48 16.59
CA GLU A 341 -11.23 31.55 15.71
C GLU A 341 -10.02 32.24 15.07
N GLY A 342 -10.15 32.63 13.80
CA GLY A 342 -9.12 33.42 13.12
C GLY A 342 -7.92 32.61 12.63
N ILE A 343 -8.00 31.28 12.70
CA ILE A 343 -7.31 30.43 11.72
C ILE A 343 -8.18 30.54 10.46
N ALA A 344 -7.88 31.52 9.60
CA ALA A 344 -8.49 31.60 8.26
C ALA A 344 -8.22 30.30 7.49
N SER A 345 -8.70 30.17 6.25
CA SER A 345 -8.45 28.99 5.40
C SER A 345 -6.96 28.75 5.06
N ALA A 346 -6.05 29.44 5.77
CA ALA A 346 -4.69 29.10 6.18
C ALA A 346 -3.82 28.46 5.12
N ASP A 347 -2.92 29.30 4.62
CA ASP A 347 -1.60 28.86 4.19
C ASP A 347 -1.03 27.86 5.21
N PRO A 348 -0.35 26.80 4.76
CA PRO A 348 0.38 25.90 5.63
C PRO A 348 1.25 26.67 6.65
N GLY A 349 1.14 26.33 7.94
CA GLY A 349 1.78 27.12 8.99
C GLY A 349 1.54 26.61 10.41
N ILE A 350 2.23 27.24 11.37
CA ILE A 350 2.12 26.99 12.81
C ILE A 350 1.37 28.16 13.46
N TYR A 351 0.37 27.84 14.28
CA TYR A 351 -0.47 28.80 15.00
C TYR A 351 -0.46 28.47 16.49
N SER A 352 -0.05 29.41 17.33
CA SER A 352 0.08 29.21 18.77
C SER A 352 -0.79 30.21 19.54
N PHE A 353 -1.57 29.70 20.49
CA PHE A 353 -2.48 30.46 21.33
C PHE A 353 -2.24 30.10 22.80
N SER A 354 -2.08 31.11 23.65
CA SER A 354 -1.90 30.94 25.10
C SER A 354 -2.92 31.80 25.82
N ALA A 355 -3.77 31.19 26.65
CA ALA A 355 -4.83 31.85 27.41
C ALA A 355 -5.61 32.89 26.57
N SER A 356 -6.05 32.47 25.39
CA SER A 356 -6.61 33.37 24.36
C SER A 356 -8.13 33.30 24.30
N GLU A 357 -8.77 34.44 24.09
CA GLU A 357 -10.21 34.53 23.84
C GLU A 357 -10.67 33.85 22.55
N LYS A 358 -9.76 33.78 21.56
CA LYS A 358 -9.96 33.13 20.26
C LYS A 358 -10.04 31.61 20.37
N VAL A 359 -9.67 31.05 21.52
CA VAL A 359 -9.68 29.61 21.76
C VAL A 359 -10.74 29.28 22.80
N ASN A 360 -11.61 28.34 22.46
CA ASN A 360 -12.56 27.74 23.37
C ASN A 360 -12.27 26.25 23.49
N ILE A 361 -11.72 25.82 24.63
CA ILE A 361 -11.53 24.41 24.98
C ILE A 361 -12.70 24.03 25.88
N LEU A 362 -13.46 23.02 25.47
CA LEU A 362 -14.49 22.38 26.28
C LEU A 362 -14.09 20.93 26.50
N ALA A 363 -14.11 20.46 27.74
CA ALA A 363 -13.79 19.09 28.07
C ALA A 363 -14.87 18.49 28.95
N HIS A 364 -15.05 17.18 28.87
CA HIS A 364 -15.95 16.42 29.73
C HIS A 364 -15.40 15.03 30.02
N ASP A 365 -15.82 14.46 31.15
CA ASP A 365 -15.48 13.08 31.53
C ASP A 365 -16.72 12.16 31.52
N GLU A 366 -16.49 10.89 31.83
CA GLU A 366 -17.52 9.86 31.85
C GLU A 366 -18.52 9.94 33.01
N PHE A 367 -18.30 10.88 33.94
CA PHE A 367 -19.14 11.12 35.10
C PHE A 367 -20.06 12.33 34.90
N GLY A 368 -19.95 13.01 33.75
CA GLY A 368 -20.73 14.21 33.44
C GLY A 368 -20.12 15.49 34.01
N ASN A 369 -18.86 15.45 34.45
CA ASN A 369 -18.15 16.68 34.80
C ASN A 369 -17.78 17.44 33.52
N HIS A 370 -17.86 18.76 33.57
CA HIS A 370 -17.59 19.63 32.44
C HIS A 370 -16.61 20.74 32.81
N TRP A 371 -15.68 21.02 31.89
CA TRP A 371 -14.67 22.06 32.06
C TRP A 371 -14.55 22.93 30.82
N SER A 372 -14.11 24.17 31.04
CA SER A 372 -13.88 25.16 29.98
C SER A 372 -12.56 25.91 30.17
N SER A 373 -11.94 26.33 29.07
CA SER A 373 -10.85 27.33 29.09
C SER A 373 -11.32 28.72 29.50
N LYS A 374 -12.63 28.96 29.59
CA LYS A 374 -13.23 30.27 29.91
C LYS A 374 -13.87 30.22 31.30
N LYS A 375 -13.51 31.17 32.16
CA LYS A 375 -14.17 31.37 33.46
C LYS A 375 -14.73 32.78 33.53
N ARG A 376 -16.04 32.91 33.70
CA ARG A 376 -16.68 34.19 34.01
C ARG A 376 -16.66 34.41 35.51
N ASN A 377 -16.16 35.56 35.95
CA ASN A 377 -16.33 36.01 37.32
C ASN A 377 -17.81 36.40 37.53
N PRO A 378 -18.53 35.77 38.48
CA PRO A 378 -19.96 36.03 38.67
C PRO A 378 -20.26 37.43 39.21
N LEU A 379 -19.30 38.07 39.90
CA LEU A 379 -19.48 39.39 40.51
C LEU A 379 -19.14 40.52 39.53
N THR A 380 -18.06 40.36 38.76
CA THR A 380 -17.56 41.43 37.87
C THR A 380 -17.94 41.22 36.40
N GLY A 381 -18.42 40.03 36.03
CA GLY A 381 -18.68 39.64 34.65
C GLY A 381 -17.42 39.42 33.80
N GLN A 382 -16.23 39.73 34.32
CA GLN A 382 -14.94 39.60 33.64
C GLN A 382 -14.65 38.13 33.30
N ILE A 383 -14.11 37.89 32.10
CA ILE A 383 -13.73 36.55 31.65
C ILE A 383 -12.22 36.37 31.79
N SER A 384 -11.82 35.25 32.39
CA SER A 384 -10.45 34.75 32.40
C SER A 384 -10.32 33.57 31.45
N TYR A 385 -9.19 33.50 30.76
CA TYR A 385 -8.87 32.44 29.80
C TYR A 385 -7.70 31.59 30.29
N SER A 386 -7.68 30.33 29.92
CA SER A 386 -6.61 29.39 30.23
C SER A 386 -6.36 28.42 29.08
N GLY A 387 -5.32 27.60 29.21
CA GLY A 387 -4.96 26.61 28.20
C GLY A 387 -4.09 27.18 27.08
N ASN A 388 -3.35 26.27 26.45
CA ASN A 388 -2.46 26.53 25.34
C ASN A 388 -2.81 25.58 24.21
N VAL A 389 -2.89 26.11 23.00
CA VAL A 389 -3.14 25.34 21.78
C VAL A 389 -2.12 25.73 20.74
N GLU A 390 -1.39 24.74 20.25
CA GLU A 390 -0.53 24.87 19.08
C GLU A 390 -1.12 24.01 17.97
N VAL A 391 -1.31 24.59 16.79
CA VAL A 391 -1.84 23.92 15.62
C VAL A 391 -0.86 24.07 14.47
N TYR A 392 -0.54 22.96 13.82
CA TYR A 392 0.15 22.92 12.56
C TYR A 392 -0.80 22.44 11.47
N VAL A 393 -0.99 23.28 10.44
CA VAL A 393 -1.78 22.94 9.25
C VAL A 393 -0.82 22.77 8.08
N SER A 394 -0.99 21.70 7.31
CA SER A 394 -0.24 21.45 6.08
C SER A 394 -1.15 20.90 4.98
N GLY A 395 -0.66 20.95 3.73
CA GLY A 395 -1.44 20.52 2.56
C GLY A 395 -2.54 21.50 2.16
N ASN A 396 -3.23 21.19 1.05
CA ASN A 396 -4.27 22.03 0.46
C ASN A 396 -5.53 21.22 0.13
N GLY A 397 -6.70 21.86 0.14
CA GLY A 397 -7.97 21.24 -0.21
C GLY A 397 -8.32 20.03 0.66
N SER A 398 -8.77 18.94 0.04
CA SER A 398 -9.16 17.68 0.70
C SER A 398 -7.98 16.84 1.23
N ALA A 399 -6.74 17.26 0.93
CA ALA A 399 -5.50 16.60 1.39
C ALA A 399 -4.84 17.35 2.56
N ARG A 400 -5.60 18.17 3.28
CA ARG A 400 -5.10 18.88 4.47
C ARG A 400 -4.78 17.91 5.60
N GLN A 401 -3.72 18.23 6.33
CA GLN A 401 -3.36 17.57 7.57
C GLN A 401 -3.35 18.61 8.69
N VAL A 402 -3.95 18.23 9.82
CA VAL A 402 -3.99 19.06 11.03
C VAL A 402 -3.34 18.29 12.17
N PHE A 403 -2.27 18.86 12.69
CA PHE A 403 -1.65 18.43 13.94
C PHE A 403 -1.93 19.48 15.00
N ALA A 404 -2.28 19.06 16.22
CA ALA A 404 -2.50 19.97 17.32
C ALA A 404 -1.99 19.43 18.65
N ARG A 405 -1.48 20.33 19.49
CA ARG A 405 -1.14 20.07 20.88
C ARG A 405 -1.93 21.00 21.78
N ILE A 406 -2.65 20.43 22.73
CA ILE A 406 -3.53 21.15 23.66
C ILE A 406 -3.05 20.84 25.08
N THR A 407 -2.75 21.87 25.87
CA THR A 407 -2.28 21.70 27.26
C THR A 407 -2.84 22.77 28.17
N GLY A 408 -2.93 22.50 29.46
CA GLY A 408 -3.15 23.54 30.48
C GLY A 408 -4.21 23.16 31.50
N SER A 409 -4.61 24.14 32.31
CA SER A 409 -5.63 23.96 33.35
C SER A 409 -6.96 24.52 32.88
N LEU A 410 -8.05 23.78 33.09
CA LEU A 410 -9.42 24.17 32.74
C LEU A 410 -10.23 24.45 34.01
N PHE A 411 -11.24 25.29 33.89
CA PHE A 411 -12.15 25.64 34.99
C PHE A 411 -13.41 24.79 34.92
N GLY A 412 -13.99 24.40 36.07
CA GLY A 412 -15.31 23.76 36.11
C GLY A 412 -16.37 24.71 35.53
N SER A 413 -17.16 24.22 34.57
CA SER A 413 -18.04 25.09 33.76
C SER A 413 -19.24 25.65 34.52
N ASP A 414 -19.67 24.98 35.58
CA ASP A 414 -20.80 25.35 36.44
C ASP A 414 -20.36 25.86 37.83
N GLY A 415 -19.05 25.92 38.07
CA GLY A 415 -18.47 26.29 39.37
C GLY A 415 -18.68 25.26 40.48
N THR A 416 -19.26 24.08 40.19
CA THR A 416 -19.47 23.01 41.17
C THR A 416 -18.35 21.97 41.16
N VAL A 417 -17.60 21.91 40.06
CA VAL A 417 -16.46 21.01 39.88
C VAL A 417 -15.14 21.76 40.02
N GLU A 418 -14.16 21.15 40.70
CA GLU A 418 -12.80 21.69 40.77
C GLU A 418 -12.17 21.79 39.37
N GLY A 419 -11.24 22.73 39.22
CA GLY A 419 -10.46 22.87 38.00
C GLY A 419 -9.65 21.60 37.71
N THR A 420 -9.39 21.32 36.43
CA THR A 420 -8.64 20.12 36.01
C THR A 420 -7.48 20.48 35.09
N SER A 421 -6.66 19.49 34.75
CA SER A 421 -5.61 19.60 33.73
C SER A 421 -5.95 18.80 32.48
N ILE A 422 -5.60 19.34 31.33
CA ILE A 422 -5.66 18.65 30.04
C ILE A 422 -4.28 18.57 29.39
N ASN A 423 -4.00 17.44 28.76
CA ASN A 423 -2.90 17.26 27.82
C ASN A 423 -3.41 16.38 26.67
N ALA A 424 -3.47 16.94 25.47
CA ALA A 424 -3.91 16.22 24.30
C ALA A 424 -3.00 16.50 23.09
N VAL A 425 -2.81 15.46 22.28
CA VAL A 425 -2.11 15.51 21.00
C VAL A 425 -3.06 14.91 19.96
N LEU A 426 -3.21 15.60 18.85
CA LEU A 426 -4.07 15.19 17.74
C LEU A 426 -3.29 15.27 16.42
N ASP A 427 -3.42 14.26 15.58
CA ASP A 427 -2.91 14.19 14.21
C ASP A 427 -3.99 13.57 13.33
N VAL A 428 -4.62 14.40 12.51
CA VAL A 428 -5.67 14.01 11.57
C VAL A 428 -5.19 14.31 10.16
N SER A 429 -5.12 13.26 9.34
CA SER A 429 -4.91 13.35 7.90
C SER A 429 -6.21 13.00 7.17
N GLY A 430 -6.45 13.57 5.98
CA GLY A 430 -7.61 13.25 5.14
C GLY A 430 -8.59 14.42 4.99
N PRO A 431 -9.82 14.19 4.48
CA PRO A 431 -10.79 15.27 4.32
C PRO A 431 -11.14 15.87 5.69
N VAL A 432 -10.57 17.03 5.95
CA VAL A 432 -10.98 17.93 7.03
C VAL A 432 -12.25 18.60 6.53
N PHE A 433 -13.39 18.23 7.10
CA PHE A 433 -14.71 18.66 6.61
C PHE A 433 -15.00 20.13 6.87
#